data_AF-A0A353LWU9-F1
#
_entry.id   AF-A0A353LWU9-F1
#
_cell.length_a   1.000
_cell.length_b   1.000
_cell.length_c   1.000
_cell.angle_alpha   90.00
_cell.angle_beta   90.00
_cell.angle_gamma   90.00
#
_symmetry.space_group_name_H-M   'P 1'
#
loop_
_entity.id
_entity.type
_entity.pdbx_description
1 polymer ?
#
loop_
_entity_poly.entity_id
_entity_poly.type
_entity_poly.pdbx_seq_one_letter_code
_entity_poly.pdbx_strand_id
1 'polypeptide(L)'
;TGVRGHFQAGEKVQAYRDPRTDLPVYSLYGDVRKPTEEMLTGIDALVFDLQDVGCRFYTYLYTLLYALEAAREFKLPIIVLDRPNPLGGEIVEGNLLKKEYTSFVGYPIPIRYGLTIGEMALYFNTIFEIKAELTVVPLDGWNRDDYRIEQSISWVPTSPNVPKVDTAFVYPGTCLVEGTNLSEGRGTALPFEVVGAPFIDGEVLTQALDGLD
;
A
#
# COMPACT_ATOMS: atom_id res chain seq x y z
N THR A 1 -9.90 -6.31 5.08
CA THR A 1 -8.84 -5.58 5.82
C THR A 1 -8.66 -6.17 7.21
N GLY A 2 -7.56 -5.83 7.92
CA GLY A 2 -7.11 -6.54 9.13
C GLY A 2 -6.44 -7.87 8.81
N VAL A 3 -5.71 -8.48 9.75
CA VAL A 3 -4.85 -9.66 9.50
C VAL A 3 -5.59 -10.88 8.94
N ARG A 4 -6.90 -11.02 9.22
CA ARG A 4 -7.77 -12.07 8.65
C ARG A 4 -8.66 -11.58 7.51
N GLY A 5 -8.58 -10.31 7.12
CA GLY A 5 -9.41 -9.74 6.08
C GLY A 5 -10.85 -9.40 6.49
N HIS A 6 -11.24 -9.64 7.75
CA HIS A 6 -12.63 -9.53 8.22
C HIS A 6 -13.11 -8.11 8.57
N PHE A 7 -12.25 -7.09 8.53
CA PHE A 7 -12.59 -5.70 8.87
C PHE A 7 -12.64 -4.82 7.62
N GLN A 8 -13.42 -3.74 7.67
CA GLN A 8 -13.49 -2.74 6.60
C GLN A 8 -12.27 -1.82 6.59
N ALA A 9 -11.99 -1.18 5.46
CA ALA A 9 -10.91 -0.18 5.38
C ALA A 9 -11.32 1.05 6.20
N GLY A 10 -10.42 1.54 7.06
CA GLY A 10 -10.71 2.68 7.94
C GLY A 10 -11.30 2.33 9.30
N GLU A 11 -11.66 1.07 9.55
CA GLU A 11 -12.26 0.63 10.82
C GLU A 11 -11.21 0.60 11.95
N LYS A 12 -11.58 1.11 13.14
CA LYS A 12 -10.75 1.00 14.35
C LYS A 12 -10.91 -0.40 14.94
N VAL A 13 -9.84 -1.19 14.87
CA VAL A 13 -9.81 -2.55 15.43
C VAL A 13 -9.07 -2.53 16.76
N GLN A 14 -9.70 -3.05 17.82
CA GLN A 14 -9.03 -3.24 19.11
C GLN A 14 -8.12 -4.47 19.07
N ALA A 15 -7.12 -4.52 19.96
CA ALA A 15 -6.29 -5.71 20.09
C ALA A 15 -7.13 -6.93 20.50
N TYR A 16 -6.81 -8.09 19.92
CA TYR A 16 -7.55 -9.34 20.17
C TYR A 16 -6.60 -10.55 20.08
N ARG A 17 -7.07 -11.76 20.41
CA ARG A 17 -6.34 -13.00 20.15
C ARG A 17 -6.92 -13.69 18.93
N ASP A 18 -6.06 -14.08 18.00
CA ASP A 18 -6.49 -14.82 16.82
C ASP A 18 -7.13 -16.16 17.21
N PRO A 19 -8.37 -16.46 16.80
CA PRO A 19 -9.07 -17.65 17.28
C PRO A 19 -8.48 -18.98 16.78
N ARG A 20 -7.60 -18.97 15.76
CA ARG A 20 -6.99 -20.19 15.22
C ARG A 20 -5.61 -20.46 15.80
N THR A 21 -4.80 -19.42 16.00
CA THR A 21 -3.42 -19.56 16.48
C THR A 21 -3.25 -19.21 17.95
N ASP A 22 -4.25 -18.59 18.57
CA ASP A 22 -4.20 -18.00 19.90
C ASP A 22 -3.08 -16.94 20.06
N LEU A 23 -2.59 -16.37 18.95
CA LEU A 23 -1.57 -15.32 19.00
C LEU A 23 -2.22 -13.94 19.19
N PRO A 24 -1.54 -13.00 19.90
CA PRO A 24 -2.01 -11.63 20.00
C PRO A 24 -2.00 -10.96 18.63
N VAL A 25 -3.05 -10.17 18.34
CA VAL A 25 -3.20 -9.36 17.15
C VAL A 25 -3.35 -7.91 17.58
N TYR A 26 -2.48 -7.06 17.03
CA TYR A 26 -2.48 -5.62 17.25
C TYR A 26 -2.92 -4.89 15.98
N SER A 27 -3.67 -3.80 16.16
CA SER A 27 -4.00 -2.89 15.08
C SER A 27 -2.91 -1.83 14.94
N LEU A 28 -2.31 -1.75 13.75
CA LEU A 28 -1.40 -0.67 13.35
C LEU A 28 -2.13 0.38 12.49
N TYR A 29 -3.39 0.65 12.86
CA TYR A 29 -4.25 1.63 12.21
C TYR A 29 -4.93 2.54 13.24
N GLY A 30 -5.25 3.77 12.83
CA GLY A 30 -5.87 4.78 13.69
C GLY A 30 -4.84 5.47 14.57
N ASP A 31 -5.02 5.37 15.89
CA ASP A 31 -4.23 6.10 16.88
C ASP A 31 -2.82 5.51 17.07
N VAL A 32 -2.66 4.21 16.79
CA VAL A 32 -1.37 3.50 16.81
C VAL A 32 -1.06 3.00 15.39
N ARG A 33 0.00 3.54 14.78
CA ARG A 33 0.43 3.17 13.41
C ARG A 33 1.85 2.60 13.37
N LYS A 34 2.65 2.95 14.37
CA LYS A 34 3.98 2.39 14.62
C LYS A 34 3.87 1.37 15.75
N PRO A 35 4.45 0.15 15.61
CA PRO A 35 4.50 -0.81 16.70
C PRO A 35 5.14 -0.21 17.95
N THR A 36 4.58 -0.48 19.13
CA THR A 36 5.15 -0.05 20.41
C THR A 36 6.07 -1.12 20.99
N GLU A 37 6.91 -0.76 21.97
CA GLU A 37 7.80 -1.71 22.65
C GLU A 37 7.02 -2.89 23.27
N GLU A 38 5.86 -2.60 23.86
CA GLU A 38 5.01 -3.62 24.49
C GLU A 38 4.46 -4.61 23.45
N MET A 39 4.14 -4.15 22.24
CA MET A 39 3.68 -5.03 21.15
C MET A 39 4.78 -5.96 20.64
N LEU A 40 6.04 -5.55 20.78
CA LEU A 40 7.22 -6.27 20.30
C LEU A 40 7.91 -7.07 21.42
N THR A 41 7.33 -7.09 22.62
CA THR A 41 7.91 -7.82 23.75
C THR A 41 7.81 -9.33 23.52
N GLY A 42 8.95 -10.02 23.60
CA GLY A 42 9.02 -11.48 23.52
C GLY A 42 9.12 -12.06 22.11
N ILE A 43 9.34 -11.23 21.08
CA ILE A 43 9.70 -11.68 19.73
C ILE A 43 11.17 -11.36 19.43
N ASP A 44 11.79 -12.18 18.59
CA ASP A 44 13.21 -12.02 18.20
C ASP A 44 13.39 -11.31 16.84
N ALA A 45 12.32 -11.22 16.04
CA ALA A 45 12.32 -10.52 14.76
C ALA A 45 10.91 -10.09 14.33
N LEU A 46 10.83 -9.05 13.50
CA LEU A 46 9.63 -8.67 12.76
C LEU A 46 9.67 -9.23 11.34
N VAL A 47 8.55 -9.78 10.87
CA VAL A 47 8.37 -10.19 9.48
C VAL A 47 7.30 -9.32 8.83
N PHE A 48 7.64 -8.69 7.71
CA PHE A 48 6.71 -7.94 6.87
C PHE A 48 6.42 -8.73 5.60
N ASP A 49 5.15 -9.11 5.41
CA ASP A 49 4.68 -9.87 4.25
C ASP A 49 3.29 -9.40 3.82
N LEU A 50 3.23 -8.28 3.08
CA LEU A 50 1.99 -7.68 2.59
C LEU A 50 2.12 -7.28 1.13
N GLN A 51 1.10 -7.59 0.33
CA GLN A 51 0.99 -7.14 -1.05
C GLN A 51 0.58 -5.66 -1.11
N ASP A 52 1.47 -4.83 -1.64
CA ASP A 52 1.20 -3.42 -1.95
C ASP A 52 0.64 -3.26 -3.38
N VAL A 53 0.25 -2.03 -3.77
CA VAL A 53 -0.31 -1.71 -5.09
C VAL A 53 0.59 -0.81 -5.94
N GLY A 54 1.82 -0.49 -5.49
CA GLY A 54 2.77 0.30 -6.26
C GLY A 54 2.50 1.81 -6.23
N CYS A 55 1.67 2.28 -5.30
CA CYS A 55 1.20 3.66 -5.26
C CYS A 55 1.47 4.36 -3.92
N ARG A 56 1.95 5.61 -3.97
CA ARG A 56 2.37 6.42 -2.82
C ARG A 56 1.34 6.50 -1.71
N PHE A 57 0.07 6.70 -2.05
CA PHE A 57 -0.98 6.92 -1.06
C PHE A 57 -1.62 5.62 -0.55
N TYR A 58 -1.09 4.45 -0.93
CA TYR A 58 -1.49 3.18 -0.34
C TYR A 58 -0.74 2.91 0.96
N THR A 59 -1.46 2.72 2.06
CA THR A 59 -0.90 2.89 3.42
C THR A 59 -0.08 1.71 3.94
N TYR A 60 -0.12 0.54 3.30
CA TYR A 60 0.76 -0.58 3.66
C TYR A 60 2.24 -0.22 3.51
N LEU A 61 2.57 0.63 2.54
CA LEU A 61 3.88 1.22 2.37
C LEU A 61 4.38 1.96 3.63
N TYR A 62 3.49 2.66 4.32
CA TYR A 62 3.85 3.41 5.53
C TYR A 62 3.79 2.59 6.80
N THR A 63 3.00 1.50 6.82
CA THR A 63 3.15 0.45 7.83
C THR A 63 4.55 -0.16 7.78
N LEU A 64 5.10 -0.42 6.58
CA LEU A 64 6.50 -0.85 6.42
C LEU A 64 7.49 0.19 6.95
N LEU A 65 7.32 1.46 6.56
CA LEU A 65 8.19 2.55 7.03
C LEU A 65 8.24 2.61 8.57
N TYR A 66 7.08 2.59 9.22
CA TYR A 66 7.02 2.64 10.69
C TYR A 66 7.50 1.35 11.35
N ALA A 67 7.33 0.19 10.71
CA ALA A 67 7.93 -1.06 11.18
C ALA A 67 9.47 -1.00 11.13
N LEU A 68 10.07 -0.42 10.09
CA LEU A 68 11.53 -0.19 10.03
C LEU A 68 12.00 0.74 11.15
N GLU A 69 11.29 1.85 11.39
CA GLU A 69 11.61 2.78 12.49
C GLU A 69 11.52 2.10 13.86
N ALA A 70 10.47 1.31 14.10
CA ALA A 70 10.30 0.57 15.36
C ALA A 70 11.39 -0.51 15.52
N ALA A 71 11.66 -1.28 14.46
CA ALA A 71 12.73 -2.27 14.43
C ALA A 71 14.09 -1.65 14.78
N ARG A 72 14.39 -0.48 14.24
CA ARG A 72 15.60 0.27 14.61
C ARG A 72 15.61 0.65 16.08
N GLU A 73 14.54 1.29 16.53
CA GLU A 73 14.44 1.87 17.88
C GLU A 73 14.58 0.81 18.95
N PHE A 74 13.90 -0.33 18.79
CA PHE A 74 13.88 -1.43 19.74
C PHE A 74 14.94 -2.50 19.46
N LYS A 75 15.87 -2.24 18.52
CA LYS A 75 16.98 -3.13 18.15
C LYS A 75 16.52 -4.55 17.81
N LEU A 76 15.44 -4.62 17.04
CA LEU A 76 14.82 -5.86 16.61
C LEU A 76 15.10 -6.04 15.10
N PRO A 77 15.68 -7.17 14.67
CA PRO A 77 15.81 -7.46 13.24
C PRO A 77 14.45 -7.45 12.53
N ILE A 78 14.42 -6.93 11.31
CA ILE A 78 13.23 -6.94 10.46
C ILE A 78 13.52 -7.63 9.13
N ILE A 79 12.63 -8.55 8.77
CA ILE A 79 12.70 -9.36 7.56
C ILE A 79 11.53 -8.97 6.67
N VAL A 80 11.81 -8.48 5.47
CA VAL A 80 10.79 -8.16 4.47
C VAL A 80 10.77 -9.29 3.45
N LEU A 81 9.64 -9.97 3.34
CA LEU A 81 9.38 -10.92 2.27
C LEU A 81 8.91 -10.13 1.07
N ASP A 82 9.76 -10.05 0.04
CA ASP A 82 9.47 -9.19 -1.09
C ASP A 82 8.27 -9.71 -1.91
N ARG A 83 7.56 -8.79 -2.57
CA ARG A 83 6.38 -9.05 -3.37
C ARG A 83 6.38 -8.23 -4.66
N PRO A 84 5.87 -8.77 -5.77
CA PRO A 84 5.85 -8.04 -7.04
C PRO A 84 5.08 -6.72 -6.91
N ASN A 85 5.57 -5.68 -7.57
CA ASN A 85 4.79 -4.46 -7.77
C ASN A 85 3.79 -4.70 -8.92
N PRO A 86 2.47 -4.58 -8.72
CA PRO A 86 1.47 -4.79 -9.78
C PRO A 86 1.63 -3.84 -10.95
N LEU A 87 2.25 -2.68 -10.72
CA LEU A 87 2.52 -1.68 -11.72
C LEU A 87 3.91 -1.84 -12.36
N GLY A 88 4.56 -3.00 -12.18
CA GLY A 88 5.93 -3.21 -12.63
C GLY A 88 6.95 -2.29 -11.95
N GLY A 89 8.18 -2.34 -12.43
CA GLY A 89 9.32 -1.57 -11.94
C GLY A 89 9.93 -0.59 -12.94
N GLU A 90 9.44 -0.53 -14.19
CA GLU A 90 10.03 0.36 -15.22
C GLU A 90 9.53 1.80 -15.14
N ILE A 91 8.26 1.98 -14.79
CA ILE A 91 7.60 3.28 -14.90
C ILE A 91 7.56 3.97 -13.53
N VAL A 92 8.05 5.22 -13.52
CA VAL A 92 7.99 6.13 -12.38
C VAL A 92 7.23 7.38 -12.79
N GLU A 93 6.13 7.69 -12.09
CA GLU A 93 5.19 8.75 -12.48
C GLU A 93 4.72 9.60 -11.30
N GLY A 94 4.35 10.84 -11.61
CA GLY A 94 3.83 11.82 -10.65
C GLY A 94 4.92 12.63 -9.95
N ASN A 95 4.51 13.76 -9.38
CA ASN A 95 5.41 14.67 -8.69
C ASN A 95 5.93 14.06 -7.37
N LEU A 96 7.12 14.50 -6.94
CA LEU A 96 7.53 14.32 -5.56
C LEU A 96 6.62 15.14 -4.63
N LEU A 97 6.23 14.54 -3.51
CA LEU A 97 5.44 15.24 -2.51
C LEU A 97 6.30 16.32 -1.84
N LYS A 98 5.76 17.53 -1.74
CA LYS A 98 6.44 18.58 -0.96
C LYS A 98 6.44 18.22 0.52
N LYS A 99 7.51 18.56 1.22
CA LYS A 99 7.75 18.12 2.60
C LYS A 99 6.62 18.56 3.55
N GLU A 100 6.06 19.74 3.35
CA GLU A 100 4.93 20.29 4.11
C GLU A 100 3.62 19.49 3.99
N TYR A 101 3.49 18.65 2.95
CA TYR A 101 2.33 17.78 2.76
C TYR A 101 2.57 16.32 3.21
N THR A 102 3.73 16.05 3.84
CA THR A 102 4.04 14.71 4.36
C THR A 102 3.00 14.29 5.39
N SER A 103 2.47 13.08 5.22
CA SER A 103 1.46 12.49 6.09
C SER A 103 1.48 10.95 5.96
N PHE A 104 0.58 10.27 6.66
CA PHE A 104 0.43 8.81 6.56
C PHE A 104 -0.12 8.32 5.21
N VAL A 105 -0.43 9.22 4.28
CA VAL A 105 -0.80 8.88 2.90
C VAL A 105 0.20 9.45 1.90
N GLY A 106 1.38 9.92 2.34
CA GLY A 106 2.32 10.53 1.43
C GLY A 106 3.65 10.95 2.06
N TYR A 107 4.75 10.52 1.45
CA TYR A 107 6.11 11.02 1.68
C TYR A 107 6.74 11.52 0.37
N PRO A 108 7.92 12.17 0.39
CA PRO A 108 8.61 12.69 -0.80
C PRO A 108 9.12 11.62 -1.80
N ILE A 109 8.20 10.83 -2.34
CA ILE A 109 8.38 9.85 -3.40
C ILE A 109 7.37 10.15 -4.54
N PRO A 110 7.59 9.65 -5.77
CA PRO A 110 6.62 9.74 -6.86
C PRO A 110 5.31 9.04 -6.54
N ILE A 111 4.22 9.34 -7.28
CA ILE A 111 2.92 8.67 -7.08
C ILE A 111 3.04 7.19 -7.41
N ARG A 112 3.57 6.86 -8.58
CA ARG A 112 4.00 5.51 -8.94
C ARG A 112 5.49 5.46 -8.79
N TYR A 113 5.96 4.73 -7.80
CA TYR A 113 7.36 4.75 -7.37
C TYR A 113 8.20 3.66 -8.05
N GLY A 114 7.58 2.69 -8.73
CA GLY A 114 8.27 1.71 -9.57
C GLY A 114 9.22 0.78 -8.82
N LEU A 115 9.01 0.49 -7.55
CA LEU A 115 9.86 -0.41 -6.76
C LEU A 115 9.02 -1.56 -6.18
N THR A 116 9.63 -2.70 -5.91
CA THR A 116 8.98 -3.73 -5.07
C THR A 116 8.88 -3.26 -3.62
N ILE A 117 8.11 -3.96 -2.77
CA ILE A 117 8.00 -3.58 -1.36
C ILE A 117 9.32 -3.80 -0.60
N GLY A 118 10.12 -4.79 -1.00
CA GLY A 118 11.48 -5.02 -0.53
C GLY A 118 12.47 -3.95 -0.99
N GLU A 119 12.41 -3.54 -2.25
CA GLU A 119 13.19 -2.40 -2.76
C GLU A 119 12.80 -1.10 -2.04
N MET A 120 11.51 -0.89 -1.75
CA MET A 120 11.05 0.24 -0.93
C MET A 120 11.58 0.16 0.51
N ALA A 121 11.68 -1.04 1.10
CA ALA A 121 12.27 -1.21 2.41
C ALA A 121 13.75 -0.77 2.43
N LEU A 122 14.52 -1.16 1.41
CA LEU A 122 15.90 -0.72 1.23
C LEU A 122 15.98 0.79 1.03
N TYR A 123 15.13 1.34 0.15
CA TYR A 123 15.05 2.77 -0.10
C TYR A 123 14.79 3.57 1.17
N PHE A 124 13.76 3.20 1.96
CA PHE A 124 13.49 3.86 3.24
C PHE A 124 14.66 3.69 4.22
N ASN A 125 15.21 2.48 4.35
CA ASN A 125 16.27 2.23 5.32
C ASN A 125 17.54 3.05 5.03
N THR A 126 17.85 3.28 3.74
CA THR A 126 19.01 4.06 3.29
C THR A 126 18.71 5.56 3.20
N ILE A 127 17.70 5.97 2.43
CA ILE A 127 17.45 7.37 2.09
C ILE A 127 16.87 8.14 3.28
N PHE A 128 16.10 7.47 4.15
CA PHE A 128 15.55 8.11 5.35
C PHE A 128 16.45 7.89 6.57
N GLU A 129 17.64 7.30 6.36
CA GLU A 129 18.66 7.05 7.38
C GLU A 129 18.16 6.27 8.61
N ILE A 130 17.17 5.39 8.43
CA ILE A 130 16.58 4.60 9.53
C ILE A 130 17.64 3.65 10.10
N LYS A 131 18.46 3.01 9.25
CA LYS A 131 19.57 2.13 9.66
C LYS A 131 19.13 0.95 10.54
N ALA A 132 17.92 0.44 10.32
CA ALA A 132 17.42 -0.80 10.92
C ALA A 132 18.26 -2.01 10.45
N GLU A 133 18.31 -3.06 11.27
CA GLU A 133 18.84 -4.36 10.87
C GLU A 133 17.83 -5.06 9.94
N LEU A 134 17.88 -4.67 8.67
CA LEU A 134 16.95 -5.10 7.63
C LEU A 134 17.54 -6.26 6.82
N THR A 135 16.76 -7.33 6.70
CA THR A 135 16.94 -8.37 5.68
C THR A 135 15.78 -8.33 4.70
N VAL A 136 16.08 -8.30 3.40
CA VAL A 136 15.06 -8.49 2.35
C VAL A 136 15.25 -9.87 1.76
N VAL A 137 14.18 -10.67 1.71
CA VAL A 137 14.14 -11.92 0.97
C VAL A 137 13.63 -11.60 -0.44
N PRO A 138 14.52 -11.59 -1.46
CA PRO A 138 14.14 -11.13 -2.80
C PRO A 138 13.24 -12.14 -3.50
N LEU A 139 12.50 -11.65 -4.50
CA LEU A 139 11.77 -12.50 -5.44
C LEU A 139 12.74 -13.29 -6.32
N ASP A 140 12.35 -14.51 -6.67
CA ASP A 140 12.99 -15.28 -7.73
C ASP A 140 12.16 -15.17 -9.01
N GLY A 141 12.82 -14.93 -10.15
CA GLY A 141 12.18 -14.88 -11.47
C GLY A 141 11.31 -13.66 -11.80
N TRP A 142 11.17 -12.68 -10.90
CA TRP A 142 10.47 -11.43 -11.20
C TRP A 142 11.38 -10.45 -11.97
N ASN A 143 10.83 -9.80 -12.99
CA ASN A 143 11.52 -8.76 -13.76
C ASN A 143 10.73 -7.43 -13.68
N ARG A 144 11.41 -6.31 -13.90
CA ARG A 144 10.82 -4.98 -13.76
C ARG A 144 9.78 -4.65 -14.84
N ASP A 145 9.88 -5.27 -16.01
CA ASP A 145 8.89 -5.18 -17.09
C ASP A 145 7.70 -6.14 -16.88
N ASP A 146 7.69 -6.90 -15.78
CA ASP A 146 6.66 -7.89 -15.50
C ASP A 146 5.41 -7.26 -14.87
N TYR A 147 4.40 -7.07 -15.72
CA TYR A 147 3.04 -6.68 -15.33
C TYR A 147 2.15 -7.90 -15.01
N ARG A 148 2.65 -9.13 -15.15
CA ARG A 148 1.87 -10.37 -15.14
C ARG A 148 1.64 -10.92 -13.73
N ILE A 149 1.29 -10.08 -12.76
CA ILE A 149 0.86 -10.57 -11.44
C ILE A 149 -0.25 -11.60 -11.62
N GLU A 150 -1.18 -11.41 -12.56
CA GLU A 150 -2.25 -12.37 -12.85
C GLU A 150 -1.81 -13.74 -13.36
N GLN A 151 -0.68 -13.84 -14.07
CA GLN A 151 -0.30 -15.09 -14.73
C GLN A 151 0.54 -16.00 -13.83
N SER A 152 1.08 -15.47 -12.72
CA SER A 152 2.00 -16.19 -11.84
C SER A 152 1.54 -16.27 -10.39
N ILE A 153 0.66 -15.36 -9.92
CA ILE A 153 0.20 -15.30 -8.53
C ILE A 153 -1.29 -14.94 -8.49
N SER A 154 -2.11 -15.75 -7.81
CA SER A 154 -3.53 -15.41 -7.61
C SER A 154 -3.66 -14.09 -6.83
N TRP A 155 -4.30 -13.09 -7.43
CA TRP A 155 -4.60 -11.84 -6.74
C TRP A 155 -5.53 -12.08 -5.56
N VAL A 156 -5.09 -11.67 -4.37
CA VAL A 156 -5.94 -11.59 -3.18
C VAL A 156 -6.25 -10.11 -2.97
N PRO A 157 -7.54 -9.72 -2.84
CA PRO A 157 -7.93 -8.34 -2.60
C PRO A 157 -7.11 -7.69 -1.48
N THR A 158 -6.35 -6.66 -1.82
CA THR A 158 -5.49 -5.95 -0.86
C THR A 158 -6.31 -5.01 0.02
N SER A 159 -7.47 -4.56 -0.46
CA SER A 159 -8.49 -3.87 0.32
C SER A 159 -9.89 -4.15 -0.26
N PRO A 160 -10.99 -3.85 0.47
CA PRO A 160 -12.34 -4.01 -0.05
C PRO A 160 -12.60 -3.27 -1.38
N ASN A 161 -11.90 -2.17 -1.61
CA ASN A 161 -12.02 -1.36 -2.84
C ASN A 161 -10.89 -1.60 -3.84
N VAL A 162 -10.00 -2.57 -3.61
CA VAL A 162 -9.01 -3.05 -4.60
C VAL A 162 -9.23 -4.56 -4.80
N PRO A 163 -10.39 -4.95 -5.36
CA PRO A 163 -10.78 -6.36 -5.47
C PRO A 163 -10.01 -7.13 -6.54
N LYS A 164 -9.49 -6.42 -7.56
CA LYS A 164 -8.77 -6.99 -8.70
C LYS A 164 -7.44 -6.27 -8.88
N VAL A 165 -6.52 -6.89 -9.59
CA VAL A 165 -5.25 -6.25 -9.97
C VAL A 165 -5.47 -5.10 -10.96
N ASP A 166 -6.48 -5.17 -11.84
CA ASP A 166 -6.87 -4.06 -12.73
C ASP A 166 -7.15 -2.77 -11.94
N THR A 167 -7.77 -2.91 -10.77
CA THR A 167 -8.00 -1.78 -9.87
C THR A 167 -6.68 -1.13 -9.43
N ALA A 168 -5.61 -1.91 -9.24
CA ALA A 168 -4.29 -1.35 -8.92
C ALA A 168 -3.73 -0.51 -10.08
N PHE A 169 -3.95 -0.90 -11.34
CA PHE A 169 -3.47 -0.13 -12.51
C PHE A 169 -4.08 1.26 -12.62
N VAL A 170 -5.37 1.39 -12.31
CA VAL A 170 -6.08 2.68 -12.39
C VAL A 170 -5.99 3.48 -11.10
N TYR A 171 -5.69 2.84 -9.97
CA TYR A 171 -5.66 3.46 -8.64
C TYR A 171 -4.75 4.72 -8.55
N PRO A 172 -3.51 4.73 -9.08
CA PRO A 172 -2.65 5.93 -9.06
C PRO A 172 -3.27 7.19 -9.66
N GLY A 173 -4.11 7.03 -10.69
CA GLY A 173 -4.80 8.13 -11.35
C GLY A 173 -6.13 8.44 -10.68
N THR A 174 -7.01 7.45 -10.59
CA THR A 174 -8.40 7.66 -10.15
C THR A 174 -8.52 7.97 -8.67
N CYS A 175 -7.59 7.51 -7.82
CA CYS A 175 -7.64 7.86 -6.39
C CYS A 175 -7.35 9.35 -6.12
N LEU A 176 -6.78 10.09 -7.08
CA LEU A 176 -6.64 11.56 -6.97
C LEU A 176 -8.01 12.25 -6.90
N VAL A 177 -9.05 11.61 -7.44
CA VAL A 177 -10.44 12.08 -7.42
C VAL A 177 -11.00 12.12 -5.99
N GLU A 178 -10.45 11.33 -5.06
CA GLU A 178 -10.82 11.34 -3.63
C GLU A 178 -10.61 12.73 -3.00
N GLY A 179 -9.73 13.57 -3.57
CA GLY A 179 -9.53 14.96 -3.17
C GLY A 179 -10.56 15.95 -3.71
N THR A 180 -11.61 15.47 -4.39
CA THR A 180 -12.66 16.27 -5.03
C THR A 180 -14.05 15.93 -4.47
N ASN A 181 -15.12 16.47 -5.07
CA ASN A 181 -16.51 16.11 -4.76
C ASN A 181 -17.10 15.09 -5.75
N LEU A 182 -16.27 14.49 -6.61
CA LEU A 182 -16.66 13.42 -7.51
C LEU A 182 -16.56 12.07 -6.80
N SER A 183 -17.27 11.08 -7.32
CA SER A 183 -17.10 9.68 -6.93
C SER A 183 -16.03 9.03 -7.80
N GLU A 184 -15.10 8.34 -7.16
CA GLU A 184 -14.10 7.45 -7.76
C GLU A 184 -14.59 6.00 -7.88
N GLY A 185 -15.92 5.78 -7.89
CA GLY A 185 -16.51 4.46 -8.12
C GLY A 185 -16.65 3.55 -6.89
N ARG A 186 -16.16 3.97 -5.71
CA ARG A 186 -16.43 3.24 -4.45
C ARG A 186 -17.93 3.11 -4.21
N GLY A 187 -18.35 1.96 -3.70
CA GLY A 187 -19.78 1.61 -3.53
C GLY A 187 -20.43 1.00 -4.78
N THR A 188 -19.69 0.86 -5.88
CA THR A 188 -20.11 0.15 -7.09
C THR A 188 -19.36 -1.18 -7.25
N ALA A 189 -19.62 -1.91 -8.34
CA ALA A 189 -18.85 -3.11 -8.70
C ALA A 189 -17.48 -2.80 -9.34
N LEU A 190 -17.18 -1.52 -9.60
CA LEU A 190 -16.01 -1.05 -10.35
C LEU A 190 -15.27 0.08 -9.59
N PRO A 191 -14.80 -0.16 -8.34
CA PRO A 191 -14.09 0.87 -7.59
C PRO A 191 -12.83 1.31 -8.33
N PHE A 192 -12.60 2.62 -8.42
CA PHE A 192 -11.52 3.31 -9.15
C PHE A 192 -11.47 3.11 -10.67
N GLU A 193 -12.31 2.24 -11.23
CA GLU A 193 -12.43 2.03 -12.67
C GLU A 193 -13.46 2.97 -13.31
N VAL A 194 -14.23 3.70 -12.50
CA VAL A 194 -15.21 4.70 -12.98
C VAL A 194 -15.10 5.99 -12.16
N VAL A 195 -15.38 7.11 -12.82
CA VAL A 195 -15.49 8.44 -12.19
C VAL A 195 -16.83 9.06 -12.57
N GLY A 196 -17.51 9.68 -11.61
CA GLY A 196 -18.77 10.36 -11.91
C GLY A 196 -19.30 11.20 -10.76
N ALA A 197 -20.32 11.99 -11.04
CA ALA A 197 -21.08 12.72 -10.04
C ALA A 197 -22.51 12.99 -10.53
N PRO A 198 -23.49 13.21 -9.63
CA PRO A 198 -24.89 13.47 -10.02
C PRO A 198 -25.09 14.73 -10.88
N PHE A 199 -24.11 15.64 -10.89
CA PHE A 199 -24.14 16.90 -11.63
C PHE A 199 -23.31 16.86 -12.92
N ILE A 200 -22.76 15.71 -13.29
CA ILE A 200 -22.02 15.51 -14.54
C ILE A 200 -22.92 14.81 -15.56
N ASP A 201 -22.96 15.37 -16.77
CA ASP A 201 -23.46 14.65 -17.94
C ASP A 201 -22.38 13.68 -18.44
N GLY A 202 -22.65 12.38 -18.33
CA GLY A 202 -21.70 11.33 -18.67
C GLY A 202 -21.34 11.29 -20.15
N GLU A 203 -22.30 11.54 -21.05
CA GLU A 203 -22.03 11.51 -22.50
C GLU A 203 -21.13 12.66 -22.92
N VAL A 204 -21.38 13.85 -22.37
CA VAL A 204 -20.53 15.03 -22.62
C VAL A 204 -19.13 14.82 -22.06
N LEU A 205 -19.00 14.26 -20.85
CA LEU A 205 -17.69 13.97 -20.26
C LEU A 205 -16.93 12.94 -21.09
N THR A 206 -17.57 11.83 -21.48
CA THR A 206 -16.93 10.81 -22.32
C THR A 206 -16.45 11.38 -23.64
N GLN A 207 -17.29 12.16 -24.35
CA GLN A 207 -16.88 12.80 -25.61
C GLN A 207 -15.69 13.75 -25.44
N ALA A 208 -15.65 14.51 -24.33
CA ALA A 208 -14.54 15.40 -24.04
C ALA A 208 -13.23 14.64 -23.75
N LEU A 209 -13.31 13.51 -23.04
CA LEU A 209 -12.16 12.66 -22.73
C LEU A 209 -11.66 11.90 -23.96
N ASP A 210 -12.55 11.34 -24.78
CA ASP A 210 -12.20 10.65 -26.03
C ASP A 210 -11.50 11.58 -27.04
N GLY A 211 -11.69 12.90 -26.91
CA GLY A 211 -11.03 13.92 -27.73
C GLY A 211 -9.63 14.33 -27.25
N LEU A 212 -9.10 13.74 -26.16
CA LEU A 212 -7.76 14.03 -25.63
C LEU A 212 -6.66 13.11 -26.20
N ASP A 213 -7.04 12.07 -26.96
CA ASP A 213 -6.12 11.16 -27.67
C ASP A 213 -5.46 11.80 -28.91
#